data_AF-A0A6L9IKB1-F1
#
_entry.id   AF-A0A6L9IKB1-F1
#
_cell.length_a   1.000
_cell.length_b   1.000
_cell.length_c   1.000
_cell.angle_alpha   90.00
_cell.angle_beta   90.00
_cell.angle_gamma   90.00
#
_symmetry.space_group_name_H-M   'P 1'
#
loop_
_entity.id
_entity.type
_entity.pdbx_description
1 polymer ?
#
loop_
_entity_poly.entity_id
_entity_poly.type
_entity_poly.pdbx_seq_one_letter_code
_entity_poly.pdbx_strand_id
1 'polypeptide(L)'
;VAEYVYPIGPRTLVSEPADAGGGIGLNDLLYIGDGRFLSVERQWASGVTGGEASRPVQMYEVGLEGADNIIDVDALTGDEAAVSKRLVLDFDDLLDRVERIGSHEAVVFGPVLEDGRRTLILVEDNDFDRPTQVLAFAINE
;
A
#
# COMPACT_ATOMS: atom_id res chain seq x y z
N VAL A 1 23.08 -0.85 -6.61
CA VAL A 1 21.87 -0.01 -6.79
C VAL A 1 21.16 -0.53 -8.02
N ALA A 2 19.84 -0.59 -8.00
CA ALA A 2 19.00 -1.09 -9.09
C ALA A 2 17.69 -0.32 -9.09
N GLU A 3 17.04 -0.24 -10.24
CA GLU A 3 15.71 0.34 -10.43
C GLU A 3 14.81 -0.71 -11.09
N TYR A 4 13.52 -0.68 -10.77
CA TYR A 4 12.55 -1.67 -11.25
C TYR A 4 11.24 -0.99 -11.62
N VAL A 5 10.56 -1.52 -12.64
CA VAL A 5 9.21 -1.07 -13.01
C VAL A 5 8.20 -1.56 -11.98
N TYR A 6 7.51 -0.63 -11.32
CA TYR A 6 6.44 -0.90 -10.36
C TYR A 6 5.06 -0.57 -10.96
N PRO A 7 4.19 -1.55 -11.24
CA PRO A 7 2.85 -1.29 -11.75
C PRO A 7 1.93 -0.90 -10.59
N ILE A 8 1.39 0.32 -10.62
CA ILE A 8 0.34 0.77 -9.69
C ILE A 8 -0.96 -0.02 -9.94
N GLY A 9 -1.71 -0.32 -8.88
CA GLY A 9 -2.99 -1.02 -8.95
C GLY A 9 -4.07 -0.25 -9.74
N PRO A 10 -5.19 -0.92 -10.08
CA PRO A 10 -6.29 -0.25 -10.75
C PRO A 10 -6.91 0.81 -9.84
N ARG A 11 -7.16 2.00 -10.39
CA ARG A 11 -7.98 3.00 -9.72
C ARG A 11 -9.45 2.59 -9.77
N THR A 12 -10.08 2.45 -8.61
CA THR A 12 -11.50 2.08 -8.46
C THR A 12 -12.37 3.27 -8.03
N LEU A 13 -11.78 4.30 -7.43
CA LEU A 13 -12.47 5.54 -7.08
C LEU A 13 -12.60 6.49 -8.26
N VAL A 14 -13.79 7.08 -8.40
CA VAL A 14 -14.08 8.18 -9.34
C VAL A 14 -14.42 9.42 -8.54
N SER A 15 -13.85 10.56 -8.91
CA SER A 15 -14.13 11.85 -8.27
C SER A 15 -15.51 12.39 -8.64
N GLU A 16 -16.10 13.19 -7.76
CA GLU A 16 -17.40 13.82 -7.99
C GLU A 16 -17.33 15.33 -7.67
N PRO A 17 -17.43 16.22 -8.67
CA PRO A 17 -17.56 15.93 -10.09
C PRO A 17 -16.32 15.22 -10.68
N ALA A 18 -16.49 14.57 -11.84
CA ALA A 18 -15.47 13.73 -12.46
C ALA A 18 -14.11 14.41 -12.67
N ASP A 19 -14.08 15.73 -12.85
CA ASP A 19 -12.89 16.56 -13.05
C ASP A 19 -12.27 17.11 -11.75
N ALA A 20 -12.84 16.80 -10.58
CA ALA A 20 -12.39 17.32 -9.29
C ALA A 20 -11.07 16.72 -8.79
N GLY A 21 -10.52 15.74 -9.50
CA GLY A 21 -9.20 15.16 -9.24
C GLY A 21 -9.22 13.97 -8.28
N GLY A 22 -8.19 13.13 -8.43
CA GLY A 22 -8.01 11.91 -7.66
C GLY A 22 -6.79 11.15 -8.15
N GLY A 23 -6.38 10.13 -7.41
CA GLY A 23 -5.19 9.35 -7.74
C GLY A 23 -5.12 8.06 -6.96
N ILE A 24 -4.14 7.25 -7.35
CA ILE A 24 -3.66 6.08 -6.62
C ILE A 24 -2.14 6.18 -6.60
N GLY A 25 -1.53 5.85 -5.46
CA GLY A 25 -0.09 5.93 -5.28
C GLY A 25 0.45 4.80 -4.43
N LEU A 26 1.73 4.50 -4.63
CA LEU A 26 2.55 3.75 -3.68
C LEU A 26 2.89 4.70 -2.53
N ASN A 27 2.42 4.38 -1.34
CA ASN A 27 2.60 5.22 -0.15
C ASN A 27 3.79 4.77 0.69
N ASP A 28 3.98 3.45 0.86
CA ASP A 28 5.13 2.90 1.57
C ASP A 28 5.55 1.53 1.04
N LEU A 29 6.79 1.15 1.31
CA LEU A 29 7.41 -0.09 0.89
C LEU A 29 8.32 -0.67 1.99
N LEU A 30 7.95 -1.82 2.53
CA LEU A 30 8.70 -2.52 3.57
C LEU A 30 9.41 -3.75 2.99
N TYR A 31 10.74 -3.79 3.08
CA TYR A 31 11.51 -4.97 2.71
C TYR A 31 11.25 -6.14 3.67
N ILE A 32 10.86 -7.30 3.13
CA ILE A 32 10.53 -8.50 3.92
C ILE A 32 11.50 -9.67 3.70
N GLY A 33 12.61 -9.46 2.98
CA GLY A 33 13.61 -10.49 2.69
C GLY A 33 13.54 -11.03 1.26
N ASP A 34 14.62 -11.64 0.78
CA ASP A 34 14.70 -12.37 -0.50
C ASP A 34 14.20 -11.59 -1.73
N GLY A 35 14.47 -10.29 -1.78
CA GLY A 35 13.99 -9.44 -2.88
C GLY A 35 12.47 -9.26 -2.90
N ARG A 36 11.80 -9.44 -1.75
CA ARG A 36 10.37 -9.22 -1.58
C ARG A 36 10.08 -8.04 -0.67
N PHE A 37 8.92 -7.43 -0.90
CA PHE A 37 8.45 -6.26 -0.17
C PHE A 37 6.96 -6.36 0.12
N LEU A 38 6.50 -5.65 1.15
CA LEU A 38 5.11 -5.26 1.31
C LEU A 38 4.97 -3.82 0.84
N SER A 39 4.11 -3.57 -0.16
CA SER A 39 3.72 -2.23 -0.55
C SER A 39 2.38 -1.87 0.04
N VAL A 40 2.20 -0.59 0.37
CA VAL A 40 0.91 0.01 0.73
C VAL A 40 0.52 0.96 -0.39
N GLU A 41 -0.60 0.69 -1.05
CA GLU A 41 -1.18 1.56 -2.06
C GLU A 41 -2.47 2.19 -1.54
N ARG A 42 -2.65 3.49 -1.80
CA ARG A 42 -3.83 4.23 -1.37
C ARG A 42 -4.45 4.97 -2.54
N GLN A 43 -5.78 4.99 -2.56
CA GLN A 43 -6.53 5.84 -3.47
C GLN A 43 -7.12 7.06 -2.76
N TRP A 44 -7.30 8.13 -3.53
CA TRP A 44 -8.05 9.32 -3.14
C TRP A 44 -8.86 9.85 -4.32
N ALA A 45 -10.03 10.40 -4.05
CA ALA A 45 -10.84 11.09 -5.04
C ALA A 45 -11.62 12.23 -4.39
N SER A 46 -11.63 13.38 -5.05
CA SER A 46 -12.33 14.57 -4.59
C SER A 46 -13.85 14.40 -4.68
N GLY A 47 -14.56 14.95 -3.69
CA GLY A 47 -16.02 15.02 -3.63
C GLY A 47 -16.79 13.69 -3.57
N VAL A 48 -16.09 12.56 -3.37
CA VAL A 48 -16.71 11.30 -2.99
C VAL A 48 -17.21 11.41 -1.54
N THR A 49 -18.51 11.60 -1.37
CA THR A 49 -19.16 11.60 -0.06
C THR A 49 -19.38 10.17 0.43
N GLY A 50 -18.75 9.81 1.54
CA GLY A 50 -18.78 8.45 2.11
C GLY A 50 -17.84 8.22 3.30
N GLY A 51 -17.03 9.23 3.65
CA GLY A 51 -16.06 9.13 4.74
C GLY A 51 -14.85 8.30 4.32
N GLU A 52 -14.19 7.70 5.28
CA GLU A 52 -12.96 6.92 5.12
C GLU A 52 -13.06 5.70 4.18
N ALA A 53 -14.26 5.12 4.06
CA ALA A 53 -14.57 4.11 3.05
C ALA A 53 -14.45 4.62 1.59
N SER A 54 -14.18 5.92 1.37
CA SER A 54 -13.83 6.48 0.07
C SER A 54 -12.32 6.56 -0.19
N ARG A 55 -11.48 5.94 0.65
CA ARG A 55 -10.03 5.86 0.46
C ARG A 55 -9.56 4.40 0.57
N PRO A 56 -9.82 3.54 -0.43
CA PRO A 56 -9.32 2.18 -0.44
C PRO A 56 -7.81 2.15 -0.21
N VAL A 57 -7.40 1.36 0.77
CA VAL A 57 -6.00 1.04 1.06
C VAL A 57 -5.82 -0.44 0.79
N GLN A 58 -4.80 -0.77 0.02
CA GLN A 58 -4.49 -2.14 -0.34
C GLN A 58 -3.02 -2.40 -0.05
N MET A 59 -2.73 -3.56 0.53
CA MET A 59 -1.38 -4.04 0.72
C MET A 59 -1.09 -5.17 -0.26
N TYR A 60 0.07 -5.10 -0.90
CA TYR A 60 0.53 -6.13 -1.82
C TYR A 60 1.87 -6.70 -1.37
N GLU A 61 2.08 -8.00 -1.61
CA GLU A 61 3.42 -8.57 -1.67
C GLU A 61 3.99 -8.31 -3.07
N VAL A 62 5.21 -7.83 -3.11
CA VAL A 62 5.94 -7.44 -4.33
C VAL A 62 7.22 -8.25 -4.40
N GLY A 63 7.53 -8.84 -5.56
CA GLY A 63 8.74 -9.64 -5.76
C GLY A 63 9.57 -9.16 -6.94
N LEU A 64 10.89 -9.04 -6.75
CA LEU A 64 11.85 -8.65 -7.79
C LEU A 64 12.27 -9.80 -8.71
N GLU A 65 11.92 -11.04 -8.39
CA GLU A 65 12.30 -12.20 -9.20
C GLU A 65 11.73 -12.07 -10.62
N GLY A 66 12.62 -12.12 -11.62
CA GLY A 66 12.27 -11.99 -13.03
C GLY A 66 12.03 -10.57 -13.53
N ALA A 67 12.13 -9.55 -12.67
CA ALA A 67 12.01 -8.15 -13.07
C ALA A 67 13.33 -7.63 -13.67
N ASP A 68 13.22 -6.77 -14.66
CA ASP A 68 14.37 -6.13 -15.29
C ASP A 68 14.94 -5.03 -14.39
N ASN A 69 16.26 -4.98 -14.26
CA ASN A 69 16.95 -3.84 -13.66
C ASN A 69 17.09 -2.73 -14.71
N ILE A 70 16.33 -1.65 -14.53
CA ILE A 70 16.20 -0.54 -15.48
C ILE A 70 17.10 0.67 -15.15
N ILE A 71 18.09 0.52 -14.25
CA ILE A 71 18.94 1.64 -13.80
C ILE A 71 19.70 2.36 -14.95
N ASP A 72 19.99 1.64 -16.04
CA ASP A 72 20.69 2.17 -17.22
C ASP A 72 19.73 2.38 -18.42
N VAL A 73 18.41 2.36 -18.19
CA VAL A 73 17.39 2.55 -19.21
C VAL A 73 16.93 4.01 -19.21
N ASP A 74 17.26 4.76 -20.27
CA ASP A 74 16.92 6.18 -20.38
C ASP A 74 15.40 6.44 -20.45
N ALA A 75 14.64 5.52 -21.07
CA ALA A 75 13.19 5.64 -21.23
C ALA A 75 12.54 4.26 -21.32
N LEU A 76 11.44 4.07 -20.59
CA LEU A 76 10.65 2.85 -20.62
C LEU A 76 9.93 2.71 -21.97
N THR A 77 9.96 1.49 -22.50
CA THR A 77 9.28 1.10 -23.75
C THR A 77 7.94 0.44 -23.49
N GLY A 78 7.73 -0.08 -22.28
CA GLY A 78 6.56 -0.88 -21.90
C GLY A 78 6.76 -2.37 -22.07
N ASP A 79 7.90 -2.80 -22.61
CA ASP A 79 8.28 -4.22 -22.79
C ASP A 79 9.10 -4.76 -21.61
N GLU A 80 9.52 -3.89 -20.68
CA GLU A 80 10.31 -4.27 -19.51
C GLU A 80 9.52 -5.20 -18.58
N ALA A 81 10.19 -6.25 -18.10
CA ALA A 81 9.60 -7.13 -17.09
C ALA A 81 9.45 -6.37 -15.77
N ALA A 82 8.21 -6.05 -15.42
CA ALA A 82 7.87 -5.39 -14.16
C ALA A 82 7.97 -6.36 -12.96
N VAL A 83 8.01 -5.79 -11.75
CA VAL A 83 7.94 -6.58 -10.52
C VAL A 83 6.63 -7.37 -10.46
N SER A 84 6.70 -8.56 -9.87
CA SER A 84 5.49 -9.32 -9.55
C SER A 84 4.75 -8.65 -8.38
N LYS A 85 3.42 -8.69 -8.40
CA LYS A 85 2.58 -8.09 -7.36
C LYS A 85 1.37 -8.97 -7.04
N ARG A 86 1.10 -9.20 -5.75
CA ARG A 86 -0.01 -10.03 -5.25
C ARG A 86 -0.72 -9.33 -4.10
N LEU A 87 -2.05 -9.17 -4.18
CA LEU A 87 -2.83 -8.60 -3.08
C LEU A 87 -2.73 -9.51 -1.86
N VAL A 88 -2.38 -8.95 -0.70
CA VAL A 88 -2.33 -9.67 0.57
C VAL A 88 -3.39 -9.22 1.56
N LEU A 89 -3.83 -7.96 1.48
CA LEU A 89 -4.87 -7.41 2.32
C LEU A 89 -5.57 -6.25 1.61
N ASP A 90 -6.88 -6.36 1.48
CA ASP A 90 -7.74 -5.19 1.25
C ASP A 90 -8.18 -4.67 2.63
N PHE A 91 -7.96 -3.40 2.91
CA PHE A 91 -8.23 -2.85 4.23
C PHE A 91 -9.74 -2.73 4.48
N ASP A 92 -10.56 -2.69 3.43
CA ASP A 92 -12.02 -2.71 3.57
C ASP A 92 -12.50 -4.01 4.24
N ASP A 93 -11.75 -5.11 4.12
CA ASP A 93 -12.04 -6.39 4.81
C ASP A 93 -11.88 -6.28 6.35
N LEU A 94 -11.29 -5.19 6.85
CA LEU A 94 -11.11 -4.93 8.27
C LEU A 94 -12.19 -4.04 8.88
N LEU A 95 -13.11 -3.47 8.09
CA LEU A 95 -14.12 -2.51 8.57
C LEU A 95 -14.99 -3.04 9.72
N ASP A 96 -15.21 -4.35 9.79
CA ASP A 96 -15.95 -4.99 10.89
C ASP A 96 -15.11 -5.15 12.18
N ARG A 97 -13.83 -4.81 12.14
CA ARG A 97 -12.84 -5.06 13.22
C ARG A 97 -12.11 -3.79 13.68
N VAL A 98 -12.17 -2.71 12.92
CA VAL A 98 -11.53 -1.44 13.23
C VAL A 98 -12.54 -0.31 13.13
N GLU A 99 -12.29 0.80 13.83
CA GLU A 99 -13.23 1.92 13.84
C GLU A 99 -13.39 2.58 12.46
N ARG A 100 -12.34 2.53 11.64
CA ARG A 100 -12.23 3.24 10.36
C ARG A 100 -10.99 2.80 9.58
N ILE A 101 -11.01 2.97 8.27
CA ILE A 101 -9.87 2.80 7.36
C ILE A 101 -9.52 4.16 6.77
N GLY A 102 -8.44 4.79 7.23
CA GLY A 102 -8.01 6.06 6.66
C GLY A 102 -6.66 6.00 5.98
N SER A 103 -5.96 7.13 5.98
CA SER A 103 -4.72 7.36 5.23
C SER A 103 -3.54 6.58 5.83
N HIS A 104 -3.58 5.25 5.78
CA HIS A 104 -2.45 4.42 6.22
C HIS A 104 -1.31 4.59 5.21
N GLU A 105 -0.26 5.29 5.62
CA GLU A 105 0.86 5.67 4.74
C GLU A 105 2.21 5.19 5.25
N ALA A 106 2.22 4.37 6.32
CA ALA A 106 3.44 3.75 6.82
C ALA A 106 3.18 2.31 7.27
N VAL A 107 4.14 1.43 6.98
CA VAL A 107 4.18 0.05 7.42
C VAL A 107 5.59 -0.30 7.92
N VAL A 108 5.66 -0.87 9.11
CA VAL A 108 6.93 -1.27 9.73
C VAL A 108 6.77 -2.54 10.52
N PHE A 109 7.84 -3.31 10.61
CA PHE A 109 7.87 -4.40 11.57
C PHE A 109 8.02 -3.89 13.01
N GLY A 110 7.17 -4.42 13.89
CA GLY A 110 7.26 -4.24 15.32
C GLY A 110 8.08 -5.35 16.00
N PRO A 111 7.97 -5.45 17.34
CA PRO A 111 8.62 -6.49 18.11
C PRO A 111 8.07 -7.89 17.77
N VAL A 112 8.87 -8.90 18.07
CA VAL A 112 8.43 -10.30 18.12
C VAL A 112 7.64 -10.51 19.41
N LEU A 113 6.46 -11.12 19.30
CA LEU A 113 5.58 -11.44 20.42
C LEU A 113 6.10 -12.65 21.20
N GLU A 114 5.59 -12.86 22.41
CA GLU A 114 6.00 -14.00 23.27
C GLU A 114 5.74 -15.37 22.62
N ASP A 115 4.77 -15.44 21.70
CA ASP A 115 4.44 -16.65 20.95
C ASP A 115 5.28 -16.83 19.66
N GLY A 116 6.27 -15.97 19.43
CA GLY A 116 7.19 -16.03 18.30
C GLY A 116 6.69 -15.36 17.03
N ARG A 117 5.42 -14.92 16.96
CA ARG A 117 4.93 -14.17 15.79
C ARG A 117 5.55 -12.79 15.75
N ARG A 118 5.78 -12.27 14.55
CA ARG A 118 6.25 -10.89 14.38
C ARG A 118 5.06 -9.94 14.32
N THR A 119 5.22 -8.75 14.87
CA THR A 119 4.21 -7.71 14.71
C THR A 119 4.44 -6.94 13.41
N LEU A 120 3.37 -6.66 12.67
CA LEU A 120 3.35 -5.68 11.59
C LEU A 120 2.52 -4.48 12.05
N ILE A 121 3.10 -3.29 12.00
CA ILE A 121 2.48 -2.05 12.43
C ILE A 121 2.18 -1.20 11.21
N LEU A 122 0.94 -0.75 11.09
CA LEU A 122 0.57 0.29 10.15
C LEU A 122 0.19 1.55 10.89
N VAL A 123 0.66 2.68 10.37
CA VAL A 123 0.41 3.99 10.95
C VAL A 123 -0.28 4.86 9.92
N GLU A 124 -1.24 5.59 10.44
CA GLU A 124 -2.07 6.44 9.63
C GLU A 124 -1.66 7.92 9.71
N ASP A 125 -1.56 8.56 8.55
CA ASP A 125 -1.60 10.02 8.47
C ASP A 125 -2.98 10.49 8.95
N ASN A 126 -2.95 11.42 9.88
CA ASN A 126 -4.13 11.90 10.56
C ASN A 126 -4.81 13.06 9.82
N ASP A 127 -4.40 13.33 8.57
CA ASP A 127 -4.87 14.44 7.72
C ASP A 127 -4.91 15.78 8.50
N PHE A 128 -4.03 15.95 9.50
CA PHE A 128 -3.86 17.11 10.40
C PHE A 128 -5.01 17.45 11.38
N ASP A 129 -6.12 16.72 11.38
CA ASP A 129 -7.32 17.12 12.14
C ASP A 129 -7.89 16.03 13.07
N ARG A 130 -7.29 14.85 13.11
CA ARG A 130 -7.78 13.73 13.93
C ARG A 130 -6.68 13.00 14.71
N PRO A 131 -7.02 12.08 15.64
CA PRO A 131 -6.05 11.19 16.25
C PRO A 131 -5.51 10.17 15.23
N THR A 132 -4.20 9.95 15.22
CA THR A 132 -3.54 8.87 14.46
C THR A 132 -4.06 7.50 14.90
N GLN A 133 -4.51 6.69 13.94
CA GLN A 133 -4.77 5.27 14.17
C GLN A 133 -3.48 4.46 13.96
N VAL A 134 -3.30 3.45 14.80
CA VAL A 134 -2.24 2.44 14.65
C VAL A 134 -2.90 1.07 14.60
N LEU A 135 -2.68 0.34 13.51
CA LEU A 135 -3.11 -1.05 13.37
C LEU A 135 -1.92 -1.97 13.62
N ALA A 136 -2.11 -2.96 14.49
CA ALA A 136 -1.08 -3.94 14.81
C ALA A 136 -1.58 -5.36 14.49
N PHE A 137 -0.83 -6.06 13.63
CA PHE A 137 -1.12 -7.42 13.22
C PHE A 137 -0.04 -8.35 13.76
N ALA A 138 -0.43 -9.52 14.25
CA ALA A 138 0.49 -10.62 14.47
C ALA A 138 0.56 -11.45 13.18
N ILE A 139 1.74 -11.49 12.55
CA ILE A 139 1.97 -12.22 11.31
C ILE A 139 2.80 -13.48 11.58
N ASN A 140 2.49 -14.54 10.83
CA ASN A 140 3.30 -15.75 10.78
C ASN A 140 4.46 -15.53 9.80
N GLU A 141 5.62 -16.15 10.06
CA GLU A 141 6.70 -16.28 9.06
C GLU A 141 6.33 -17.27 7.95
#